data_AF-A0A9D9VE27-F1
#
_entry.id   AF-A0A9D9VE27-F1
#
_cell.length_a   1.000
_cell.length_b   1.000
_cell.length_c   1.000
_cell.angle_alpha   90.00
_cell.angle_beta   90.00
_cell.angle_gamma   90.00
#
_symmetry.space_group_name_H-M   'P 1'
#
loop_
_entity.id
_entity.type
_entity.pdbx_description
1 polymer ?
#
loop_
_entity_poly.entity_id
_entity_poly.type
_entity_poly.pdbx_seq_one_letter_code
_entity_poly.pdbx_strand_id
1 'polypeptide(L)'
;MKLLISPLGTVHCVYSEAFNLATLGRLTISRGSYVEPNAAGQWLVDLSPVNGPQLGPFTQRSAALESETDWLEQHWLSPDTGP
;
A
#
# COMPACT_ATOMS: atom_id res chain seq x y z
N MET A 1 -7.34 3.99 -6.36
CA MET A 1 -6.86 4.94 -5.34
C MET A 1 -8.01 5.27 -4.41
N LYS A 2 -7.74 5.22 -3.11
CA LYS A 2 -8.63 5.72 -2.04
C LYS A 2 -7.86 6.76 -1.21
N LEU A 3 -8.59 7.72 -0.64
CA LEU A 3 -8.06 8.69 0.32
C LEU A 3 -8.79 8.51 1.64
N LEU A 4 -8.04 8.37 2.73
CA LEU A 4 -8.57 8.38 4.09
C LEU A 4 -8.28 9.74 4.72
N ILE A 5 -9.31 10.46 5.15
CA ILE A 5 -9.19 11.79 5.75
C ILE A 5 -9.57 11.67 7.22
N SER A 6 -8.63 11.95 8.13
CA SER A 6 -8.89 11.95 9.56
C SER A 6 -9.63 13.22 10.00
N PRO A 7 -10.35 13.20 11.13
CA PRO A 7 -10.98 14.41 11.71
C PRO A 7 -9.98 15.53 12.03
N LEU A 8 -8.70 15.20 12.19
CA LEU A 8 -7.61 16.16 12.42
C LEU A 8 -7.08 16.79 11.12
N GLY A 9 -7.64 16.43 9.96
CA GLY A 9 -7.23 16.96 8.65
C GLY A 9 -6.02 16.25 8.05
N THR A 10 -5.61 15.11 8.58
CA THR A 10 -4.53 14.30 7.98
C THR A 10 -5.09 13.43 6.86
N VAL A 11 -4.46 13.46 5.69
CA VAL A 11 -4.79 12.59 4.56
C VAL A 11 -3.78 11.45 4.46
N HIS A 12 -4.27 10.21 4.48
CA HIS A 12 -3.48 9.02 4.20
C HIS A 12 -3.97 8.37 2.90
N CYS A 13 -3.05 7.79 2.14
CA CYS A 13 -3.38 7.04 0.92
C CYS A 13 -2.23 6.10 0.52
N VAL A 14 -2.57 5.10 -0.29
CA VAL A 14 -1.57 4.40 -1.10
C VAL A 14 -1.22 5.32 -2.27
N TYR A 15 0.08 5.58 -2.47
CA TYR A 15 0.55 6.47 -3.52
C TYR A 15 0.07 6.00 -4.91
N SER A 16 -0.42 6.95 -5.70
CA SER A 16 -0.70 6.75 -7.12
C SER A 16 -0.53 8.08 -7.87
N GLU A 17 -0.47 8.01 -9.20
CA GLU A 17 -0.24 9.18 -10.05
C GLU A 17 -1.55 9.83 -10.54
N ALA A 18 -2.66 9.63 -9.84
CA ALA A 18 -3.96 10.16 -10.22
C ALA A 18 -3.99 11.71 -10.23
N PHE A 19 -3.23 12.36 -9.33
CA PHE A 19 -3.06 13.82 -9.27
C PHE A 19 -1.84 14.19 -8.41
N ASN A 20 -1.45 15.47 -8.42
CA ASN A 20 -0.34 15.96 -7.61
C ASN A 20 -0.74 16.04 -6.12
N LEU A 21 -0.28 15.08 -5.31
CA LEU A 21 -0.56 15.00 -3.87
C LEU A 21 -0.05 16.23 -3.07
N ALA A 22 0.96 16.95 -3.55
CA ALA A 22 1.47 18.14 -2.86
C ALA A 22 0.44 19.28 -2.82
N THR A 23 -0.62 19.20 -3.64
CA THR A 23 -1.75 20.13 -3.59
C THR A 23 -2.63 19.95 -2.34
N LEU A 24 -2.56 18.79 -1.67
CA LEU A 24 -3.30 18.51 -0.45
C LEU A 24 -2.59 19.01 0.82
N GLY A 25 -1.28 19.27 0.74
CA GLY A 25 -0.48 19.73 1.87
C GLY A 25 0.93 19.17 1.91
N ARG A 26 1.54 19.17 3.10
CA ARG A 26 2.89 18.64 3.32
C ARG A 26 2.89 17.12 3.21
N LEU A 27 3.78 16.60 2.37
CA LEU A 27 3.92 15.16 2.14
C LEU A 27 4.89 14.50 3.12
N THR A 28 4.49 13.33 3.60
CA THR A 28 5.37 12.33 4.22
C THR A 28 5.21 11.05 3.42
N ILE A 29 6.31 10.51 2.89
CA ILE A 29 6.30 9.33 2.03
C ILE A 29 7.14 8.25 2.69
N SER A 30 6.57 7.05 2.80
CA SER A 30 7.23 5.84 3.29
C SER A 30 6.95 4.68 2.35
N ARG A 31 7.78 3.63 2.43
CA ARG A 31 7.58 2.40 1.65
C ARG A 31 6.46 1.58 2.27
N GLY A 32 5.50 1.16 1.45
CA GLY A 32 4.38 0.30 1.87
C GLY A 32 4.70 -1.20 1.81
N SER A 33 5.50 -1.64 0.85
CA SER A 33 5.92 -3.04 0.72
C SER A 33 7.21 -3.18 -0.10
N TYR A 34 7.71 -4.41 -0.20
CA TYR A 34 8.69 -4.86 -1.20
C TYR A 34 8.05 -5.90 -2.13
N VAL A 35 8.10 -5.67 -3.44
CA VAL A 35 7.62 -6.63 -4.46
C VAL A 35 8.80 -7.12 -5.28
N GLU A 36 9.27 -8.34 -4.98
CA GLU A 36 10.53 -8.88 -5.49
C GLU A 36 10.36 -10.31 -6.02
N PRO A 37 11.10 -10.71 -7.08
CA PRO A 37 11.12 -12.09 -7.53
C PRO A 37 11.95 -12.98 -6.58
N ASN A 38 11.50 -14.22 -6.39
CA ASN A 38 12.22 -15.27 -5.70
C ASN A 38 13.17 -16.02 -6.66
N ALA A 39 13.96 -16.96 -6.12
CA ALA A 39 14.90 -17.77 -6.91
C ALA A 39 14.25 -18.64 -8.00
N ALA A 40 12.93 -18.90 -7.90
CA ALA A 40 12.15 -19.64 -8.89
C ALA A 40 11.50 -18.73 -9.95
N GLY A 41 11.76 -17.42 -9.93
CA GLY A 41 11.18 -16.44 -10.86
C GLY A 41 9.73 -16.06 -10.55
N GLN A 42 9.21 -16.42 -9.38
CA GLN A 42 7.88 -16.03 -8.90
C GLN A 42 7.98 -14.78 -8.03
N TRP A 43 6.92 -14.00 -7.92
CA TRP A 43 6.90 -12.73 -7.20
C TRP A 43 6.36 -12.89 -5.78
N LEU A 44 7.04 -12.29 -4.81
CA LEU A 44 6.60 -12.18 -3.42
C LEU A 44 6.32 -10.71 -3.09
N VAL A 45 5.34 -10.47 -2.25
CA VAL A 45 5.02 -9.15 -1.69
C VAL A 45 5.31 -9.20 -0.20
N ASP A 46 6.29 -8.45 0.28
CA ASP A 46 6.59 -8.30 1.71
C ASP A 46 6.04 -6.97 2.23
N LEU A 47 4.98 -7.05 3.06
CA LEU A 47 4.33 -5.88 3.68
C LEU A 47 4.90 -5.55 5.07
N SER A 48 6.08 -6.08 5.43
CA SER A 48 6.75 -5.78 6.70
C SER A 48 6.94 -4.28 7.01
N PRO A 49 7.12 -3.35 6.05
CA PRO A 49 7.20 -1.90 6.35
C PRO A 49 5.97 -1.33 7.07
N VAL A 50 4.82 -1.98 6.90
CA VAL A 50 3.55 -1.59 7.51
C VAL A 50 3.04 -2.62 8.52
N ASN A 51 3.93 -3.48 9.02
CA ASN A 51 3.61 -4.63 9.89
C ASN A 51 2.61 -5.62 9.27
N GLY A 52 2.61 -5.74 7.94
CA GLY A 52 1.79 -6.69 7.19
C GLY A 52 2.47 -8.04 6.96
N PRO A 53 1.74 -9.01 6.38
CA PRO A 53 2.24 -10.33 6.06
C PRO A 53 3.07 -10.35 4.76
N GLN A 54 3.64 -11.51 4.44
CA GLN A 54 4.12 -11.80 3.09
C GLN A 54 3.01 -12.46 2.26
N LEU A 55 2.80 -12.00 1.03
CA LEU A 55 1.83 -12.56 0.08
C LEU A 55 2.54 -13.22 -1.11
N GLY A 56 1.91 -14.26 -1.67
CA GLY A 56 2.42 -15.02 -2.82
C GLY A 56 2.82 -16.46 -2.46
N PRO A 57 3.63 -17.13 -3.29
CA PRO A 57 4.24 -16.62 -4.53
C PRO A 57 3.25 -16.43 -5.69
N PHE A 58 3.42 -15.37 -6.47
CA PHE A 58 2.65 -15.07 -7.67
C PHE A 58 3.44 -15.38 -8.94
N THR A 59 2.79 -15.87 -9.98
CA THR A 59 3.48 -16.16 -11.26
C THR A 59 3.77 -14.87 -12.05
N GLN A 60 2.95 -13.83 -11.90
CA GLN A 60 3.08 -12.58 -12.64
C GLN A 60 3.32 -11.40 -11.69
N ARG A 61 4.17 -10.46 -12.10
CA ARG A 61 4.43 -9.22 -11.35
C ARG A 61 3.16 -8.39 -11.13
N SER A 62 2.31 -8.30 -12.15
CA SER A 62 1.04 -7.58 -12.09
C SER A 62 0.14 -8.11 -10.98
N ALA A 63 0.01 -9.44 -10.85
CA ALA A 63 -0.78 -10.06 -9.80
C ALA A 63 -0.23 -9.78 -8.40
N ALA A 64 1.10 -9.72 -8.24
CA ALA A 64 1.73 -9.33 -6.98
C ALA A 64 1.42 -7.87 -6.62
N LEU A 65 1.51 -6.94 -7.59
CA LEU A 65 1.20 -5.52 -7.37
C LEU A 65 -0.30 -5.27 -7.10
N GLU A 66 -1.19 -6.02 -7.75
CA GLU A 66 -2.63 -5.98 -7.48
C GLU A 66 -2.89 -6.45 -6.05
N SER A 67 -2.32 -7.61 -5.65
CA SER A 67 -2.45 -8.12 -4.29
C SER A 67 -1.84 -7.20 -3.23
N GLU A 68 -0.72 -6.53 -3.53
CA GLU A 68 -0.13 -5.50 -2.66
C GLU A 68 -1.13 -4.36 -2.43
N THR A 69 -1.64 -3.80 -3.53
CA THR A 69 -2.56 -2.67 -3.50
C THR A 69 -3.84 -3.03 -2.76
N ASP A 70 -4.42 -4.19 -3.05
CA ASP A 70 -5.62 -4.69 -2.40
C ASP A 70 -5.43 -4.85 -0.89
N TRP A 71 -4.32 -5.45 -0.46
CA TRP A 71 -4.05 -5.63 0.95
C TRP A 71 -3.86 -4.29 1.66
N LEU A 72 -3.07 -3.37 1.08
CA LEU A 72 -2.85 -2.05 1.65
C LEU A 72 -4.16 -1.25 1.75
N GLU A 73 -5.01 -1.30 0.73
CA GLU A 73 -6.30 -0.61 0.76
C GLU A 73 -7.30 -1.21 1.77
N GLN A 74 -7.21 -2.52 2.06
CA GLN A 74 -8.14 -3.22 2.96
C GLN A 74 -7.70 -3.29 4.42
N HIS A 75 -6.40 -3.23 4.70
CA HIS A 75 -5.86 -3.46 6.04
C HIS A 75 -5.07 -2.27 6.58
N TRP A 76 -4.32 -1.58 5.71
CA TRP A 76 -3.49 -0.44 6.12
C TRP A 76 -4.22 0.90 5.99
N LEU A 77 -5.00 1.07 4.91
CA LEU A 77 -5.79 2.27 4.63
C LEU A 77 -7.25 2.14 5.10
N SER A 78 -7.45 1.46 6.22
CA SER A 78 -8.78 1.30 6.80
C SER A 78 -9.08 2.45 7.75
N PRO A 79 -10.34 2.94 7.79
CA PRO A 79 -10.72 3.92 8.78
C PRO A 79 -10.49 3.33 10.16
N ASP A 80 -9.78 4.07 11.01
CA ASP A 80 -9.56 3.67 12.39
C ASP A 80 -10.92 3.63 13.07
N THR A 81 -11.43 2.42 13.29
CA THR A 81 -12.68 2.20 14.00
C THR A 81 -12.32 2.23 15.48
N GLY A 82 -11.95 3.41 15.98
CA GLY A 82 -11.83 3.65 17.40
C GLY A 82 -13.17 3.35 18.11
N PRO A 83 -13.15 3.00 19.41
CA PRO A 83 -14.31 2.48 20.13
C PRO A 83 -15.53 3.40 20.13
#